data_AF-A0A844A2R5-F1
#
_entry.id   AF-A0A844A2R5-F1
#
_cell.length_a   1.000
_cell.length_b   1.000
_cell.length_c   1.000
_cell.angle_alpha   90.00
_cell.angle_beta   90.00
_cell.angle_gamma   90.00
#
_symmetry.space_group_name_H-M   'P 1'
#
loop_
_entity.id
_entity.type
_entity.pdbx_description
1 polymer ?
#
loop_
_entity_poly.entity_id
_entity_poly.type
_entity_poly.pdbx_seq_one_letter_code
_entity_poly.pdbx_strand_id
1 'polypeptide(L)'
;MGTMTAHVLRRRPLGIRPRVSIESMDRESLICEAILRDREVERALSIIWEPDDETCRRVGWHLVANTGTLFHIGRRLLELSTPGGALLPPPEYRMCRATEPTEEDMFAAPMLQPWSLLLFQSGSLPAFWKLGGTVHHRDHACTWIWARLLYLHREKSMARTTDGWVRLGKRMSA
;
A
#
# COMPACT_ATOMS: atom_id res chain seq x y z
N MET A 1 -44.47 17.87 3.38
CA MET A 1 -43.24 18.13 2.59
C MET A 1 -42.36 16.91 2.72
N GLY A 2 -42.41 15.99 1.75
CA GLY A 2 -41.57 14.79 1.73
C GLY A 2 -40.44 14.99 0.72
N THR A 3 -39.20 14.98 1.20
CA THR A 3 -37.99 15.08 0.37
C THR A 3 -37.80 13.77 -0.37
N MET A 4 -38.00 13.80 -1.68
CA MET A 4 -37.76 12.68 -2.59
C MET A 4 -36.25 12.58 -2.84
N THR A 5 -35.56 11.63 -2.20
CA THR A 5 -34.18 11.30 -2.53
C THR A 5 -34.16 10.57 -3.88
N ALA A 6 -33.66 11.25 -4.91
CA ALA A 6 -33.52 10.68 -6.24
C ALA A 6 -32.45 9.57 -6.22
N HIS A 7 -32.89 8.31 -6.35
CA HIS A 7 -32.00 7.22 -6.72
C HIS A 7 -31.49 7.47 -8.14
N VAL A 8 -30.25 7.95 -8.27
CA VAL A 8 -29.59 8.11 -9.57
C VAL A 8 -29.29 6.71 -10.13
N LEU A 9 -30.19 6.22 -10.99
CA LEU A 9 -29.93 5.06 -11.84
C LEU A 9 -28.79 5.40 -12.81
N ARG A 10 -27.55 5.09 -12.41
CA ARG A 10 -26.36 5.23 -13.26
C ARG A 10 -26.48 4.31 -14.48
N ARG A 11 -26.69 4.91 -15.66
CA ARG A 11 -26.67 4.21 -16.95
C ARG A 11 -25.31 3.52 -17.14
N ARG A 12 -25.31 2.20 -17.43
CA ARG A 12 -24.10 1.45 -17.79
C ARG A 12 -23.54 1.98 -19.12
N PRO A 13 -22.27 2.39 -19.22
CA PRO A 13 -21.68 2.82 -20.48
C PRO A 13 -21.59 1.65 -21.48
N LEU A 14 -21.82 1.95 -22.76
CA LEU A 14 -21.81 1.03 -23.89
C LEU A 14 -20.39 0.56 -24.26
N GLY A 15 -19.80 -0.29 -23.40
CA GLY A 15 -18.66 -1.14 -23.76
C GLY A 15 -17.29 -0.48 -23.86
N ILE A 16 -17.17 0.85 -23.86
CA ILE A 16 -15.88 1.55 -23.80
C ILE A 16 -15.71 2.11 -22.39
N ARG A 17 -14.94 1.42 -21.53
CA ARG A 17 -14.51 2.01 -20.26
C ARG A 17 -13.46 3.08 -20.60
N PRO A 18 -13.71 4.38 -20.31
CA PRO A 18 -12.68 5.40 -20.42
C PRO A 18 -11.45 4.93 -19.66
N ARG A 19 -10.25 5.32 -20.09
CA ARG A 19 -9.02 5.06 -19.34
C ARG A 19 -9.11 5.87 -18.05
N VAL A 20 -9.65 5.26 -17.01
CA VAL A 20 -9.92 5.90 -15.73
C VAL A 20 -8.58 6.23 -15.07
N SER A 21 -8.33 7.52 -14.82
CA SER A 21 -7.20 7.98 -14.02
C SER A 21 -7.52 7.73 -12.55
N ILE A 22 -7.06 6.59 -12.02
CA ILE A 22 -7.25 6.18 -10.62
C ILE A 22 -6.67 7.23 -9.66
N GLU A 23 -5.54 7.84 -10.01
CA GLU A 23 -4.80 8.78 -9.17
C GLU A 23 -5.60 10.07 -8.86
N SER A 24 -6.51 10.46 -9.77
CA SER A 24 -7.35 11.67 -9.61
C SER A 24 -8.71 11.40 -8.98
N MET A 25 -9.05 10.14 -8.67
CA MET A 25 -10.34 9.81 -8.08
C MET A 25 -10.35 10.08 -6.57
N ASP A 26 -11.49 10.59 -6.09
CA ASP A 26 -11.78 10.65 -4.66
C ASP A 26 -12.16 9.26 -4.10
N ARG A 27 -12.30 9.19 -2.78
CA ARG A 27 -12.60 7.97 -2.05
C ARG A 27 -13.92 7.33 -2.49
N GLU A 28 -14.97 8.13 -2.65
CA GLU A 28 -16.29 7.65 -3.06
C GLU A 28 -16.25 7.04 -4.47
N SER A 29 -15.60 7.73 -5.41
CA SER A 29 -15.43 7.27 -6.79
C SER A 29 -14.63 5.98 -6.87
N LEU A 30 -13.57 5.85 -6.06
CA LEU A 30 -12.75 4.63 -5.98
C LEU A 30 -13.55 3.45 -5.42
N ILE A 31 -14.34 3.64 -4.36
CA ILE A 31 -15.19 2.58 -3.79
C ILE A 31 -16.27 2.16 -4.78
N CYS A 32 -16.92 3.12 -5.45
CA CYS A 32 -17.89 2.82 -6.52
C CYS A 32 -17.24 2.00 -7.64
N GLU A 33 -16.03 2.38 -8.05
CA GLU A 33 -15.31 1.69 -9.11
C GLU A 33 -14.86 0.28 -8.71
N ALA A 34 -14.52 0.10 -7.44
CA ALA A 34 -14.25 -1.21 -6.85
C ALA A 34 -15.48 -2.13 -6.90
N ILE A 35 -16.64 -1.66 -6.44
CA ILE A 35 -17.92 -2.41 -6.47
C ILE A 35 -18.27 -2.85 -7.88
N LEU A 36 -18.07 -1.98 -8.89
CA LEU A 36 -18.34 -2.31 -10.29
C LEU A 36 -17.38 -3.36 -10.89
N ARG A 37 -16.23 -3.60 -10.26
CA ARG A 37 -15.19 -4.52 -10.76
C ARG A 37 -15.12 -5.82 -9.97
N ASP A 38 -15.41 -5.79 -8.68
CA ASP A 38 -15.33 -6.91 -7.78
C ASP A 38 -16.57 -6.98 -6.89
N ARG A 39 -17.41 -8.01 -7.13
CA ARG A 39 -18.64 -8.23 -6.37
C ARG A 39 -18.38 -8.65 -4.92
N GLU A 40 -17.18 -9.15 -4.59
CA GLU A 40 -16.82 -9.46 -3.21
C GLU A 40 -16.64 -8.18 -2.38
N VAL A 41 -16.27 -7.05 -3.00
CA VAL A 41 -16.23 -5.75 -2.33
C VAL A 41 -17.63 -5.34 -1.88
N GLU A 42 -18.63 -5.53 -2.73
CA GLU A 42 -20.03 -5.26 -2.39
C GLU A 42 -20.50 -6.09 -1.20
N ARG A 43 -20.06 -7.37 -1.10
CA ARG A 43 -20.37 -8.24 0.04
C ARG A 43 -19.60 -7.88 1.31
N ALA A 44 -18.37 -7.39 1.17
CA ALA A 44 -17.54 -6.95 2.28
C ALA A 44 -17.97 -5.59 2.86
N LEU A 45 -18.77 -4.82 2.11
CA LEU A 45 -19.36 -3.57 2.54
C LEU A 45 -20.78 -3.78 3.10
N SER A 46 -21.15 -2.99 4.11
CA SER A 46 -22.54 -2.88 4.55
C SER A 46 -23.38 -2.20 3.47
N ILE A 47 -24.69 -2.47 3.46
CA ILE A 47 -25.67 -1.84 2.53
C ILE A 47 -25.56 -0.31 2.56
N ILE A 48 -25.26 0.24 3.74
CA ILE A 48 -24.97 1.65 3.96
C ILE A 48 -23.47 1.75 4.29
N TRP A 49 -22.68 2.36 3.41
CA TRP A 49 -21.26 2.62 3.62
C TRP A 49 -20.95 4.10 3.40
N GLU A 50 -19.91 4.61 4.07
CA GLU A 50 -19.41 5.97 3.93
C GLU A 50 -17.97 5.95 3.41
N PRO A 51 -17.52 6.95 2.64
CA PRO A 51 -16.14 7.02 2.11
C PRO A 51 -15.12 7.47 3.17
N ASP A 52 -15.19 6.90 4.37
CA ASP A 52 -14.30 7.18 5.49
C ASP A 52 -12.99 6.38 5.44
N ASP A 53 -12.06 6.71 6.35
CA ASP A 53 -10.74 6.05 6.40
C ASP A 53 -10.86 4.54 6.64
N GLU A 54 -11.83 4.12 7.44
CA GLU A 54 -12.01 2.72 7.81
C GLU A 54 -12.51 1.90 6.63
N THR A 55 -13.52 2.41 5.92
CA THR A 55 -14.03 1.79 4.70
C THR A 55 -12.94 1.75 3.63
N CYS A 56 -12.17 2.82 3.46
CA CYS A 56 -11.05 2.86 2.54
C CYS A 56 -9.97 1.82 2.89
N ARG A 57 -9.62 1.64 4.17
CA ARG A 57 -8.67 0.61 4.61
C ARG A 57 -9.18 -0.79 4.31
N ARG A 58 -10.43 -1.09 4.70
CA ARG A 58 -11.03 -2.42 4.51
C ARG A 58 -11.09 -2.81 3.04
N VAL A 59 -11.63 -1.94 2.19
CA VAL A 59 -11.70 -2.15 0.74
C VAL A 59 -10.31 -2.17 0.13
N GLY A 60 -9.45 -1.25 0.54
CA GLY A 60 -8.07 -1.16 0.09
C GLY A 60 -7.30 -2.46 0.28
N TRP A 61 -7.31 -3.02 1.50
CA TRP A 61 -6.61 -4.27 1.81
C TRP A 61 -7.20 -5.48 1.08
N HIS A 62 -8.51 -5.55 0.91
CA HIS A 62 -9.15 -6.59 0.09
C HIS A 62 -8.68 -6.53 -1.37
N LEU A 63 -8.61 -5.33 -1.93
CA LEU A 63 -8.30 -5.12 -3.34
C LEU A 63 -6.82 -5.34 -3.69
N VAL A 64 -5.88 -4.98 -2.80
CA VAL A 64 -4.43 -5.13 -3.08
C VAL A 64 -3.96 -6.59 -3.09
N ALA A 65 -4.79 -7.54 -2.67
CA ALA A 65 -4.55 -8.97 -2.89
C ALA A 65 -4.66 -9.38 -4.37
N ASN A 66 -5.36 -8.57 -5.17
CA ASN A 66 -5.52 -8.78 -6.61
C ASN A 66 -4.39 -8.08 -7.40
N THR A 67 -4.37 -8.26 -8.72
CA THR A 67 -3.42 -7.61 -9.64
C THR A 67 -4.11 -6.58 -10.55
N GLY A 68 -3.33 -5.71 -11.20
CA GLY A 68 -3.83 -4.80 -12.21
C GLY A 68 -4.72 -3.68 -11.65
N THR A 69 -5.86 -3.41 -12.29
CA THR A 69 -6.70 -2.26 -11.92
C THR A 69 -7.23 -2.33 -10.49
N LEU A 70 -7.58 -3.52 -9.99
CA LEU A 70 -8.03 -3.71 -8.61
C LEU A 70 -6.92 -3.33 -7.62
N PHE A 71 -5.69 -3.78 -7.88
CA PHE A 71 -4.53 -3.40 -7.08
C PHE A 71 -4.35 -1.88 -7.00
N HIS A 72 -4.42 -1.20 -8.15
CA HIS A 72 -4.21 0.26 -8.19
C HIS A 72 -5.31 1.02 -7.45
N ILE A 73 -6.58 0.62 -7.58
CA ILE A 73 -7.68 1.19 -6.79
C ILE A 73 -7.45 0.96 -5.30
N GLY A 74 -7.11 -0.28 -4.92
CA GLY A 74 -6.84 -0.64 -3.53
C GLY A 74 -5.70 0.17 -2.92
N ARG A 75 -4.57 0.26 -3.62
CA ARG A 75 -3.41 1.06 -3.20
C ARG A 75 -3.79 2.52 -3.01
N ARG A 76 -4.56 3.10 -3.92
CA ARG A 76 -4.98 4.50 -3.84
C ARG A 76 -5.90 4.76 -2.65
N LEU A 77 -6.85 3.87 -2.37
CA LEU A 77 -7.70 3.95 -1.17
C LEU A 77 -6.86 3.92 0.11
N LEU A 78 -5.86 3.04 0.17
CA LEU A 78 -4.95 2.94 1.30
C LEU A 78 -4.12 4.22 1.50
N GLU A 79 -3.57 4.78 0.43
CA GLU A 79 -2.85 6.06 0.46
C GLU A 79 -3.73 7.21 0.98
N LEU A 80 -4.96 7.34 0.46
CA LEU A 80 -5.90 8.38 0.88
C LEU A 80 -6.35 8.24 2.34
N SER A 81 -6.34 7.02 2.88
CA SER A 81 -6.70 6.72 4.29
C SER A 81 -5.52 6.82 5.27
N THR A 82 -4.31 7.10 4.77
CA THR A 82 -3.10 7.19 5.61
C THR A 82 -2.73 8.65 5.82
N PRO A 83 -2.61 9.13 7.07
CA PRO A 83 -2.13 10.48 7.34
C PRO A 83 -0.76 10.73 6.68
N GLY A 84 -0.67 11.79 5.86
CA GLY A 84 0.56 12.11 5.11
C GLY A 84 0.89 11.16 3.97
N GLY A 85 -0.03 10.29 3.53
CA GLY A 85 0.11 9.42 2.36
C GLY A 85 1.15 8.30 2.47
N ALA A 86 1.84 8.19 3.61
CA ALA A 86 3.01 7.35 3.77
C ALA A 86 2.64 5.93 4.21
N LEU A 87 2.03 5.16 3.31
CA LEU A 87 1.54 3.81 3.58
C LEU A 87 2.63 2.91 4.18
N LEU A 88 2.25 2.15 5.21
CA LEU A 88 3.12 1.19 5.89
C LEU A 88 2.52 -0.23 5.77
N PRO A 89 3.37 -1.27 5.77
CA PRO A 89 2.91 -2.64 5.98
C PRO A 89 2.11 -2.72 7.28
N PRO A 90 1.06 -3.55 7.36
CA PRO A 90 0.35 -3.75 8.60
C PRO A 90 1.28 -4.39 9.67
N PRO A 91 1.00 -4.25 10.98
CA PRO A 91 1.85 -4.78 12.05
C PRO A 91 2.13 -6.28 11.95
N GLU A 92 1.17 -7.05 11.46
CA GLU A 92 1.22 -8.50 11.25
C GLU A 92 2.02 -8.92 10.01
N TYR A 93 2.48 -7.97 9.18
CA TYR A 93 3.26 -8.28 7.97
C TYR A 93 4.58 -8.96 8.34
N ARG A 94 4.68 -10.25 8.00
CA ARG A 94 5.84 -11.10 8.27
C ARG A 94 6.04 -12.13 7.17
N MET A 95 7.03 -11.90 6.31
CA MET A 95 7.41 -12.83 5.23
C MET A 95 8.68 -13.63 5.56
N CYS A 96 9.24 -13.48 6.76
CA CYS A 96 10.39 -14.25 7.23
C CYS A 96 10.22 -14.72 8.68
N ARG A 97 10.92 -15.81 9.03
CA ARG A 97 10.93 -16.34 10.40
C ARG A 97 11.80 -15.49 11.33
N ALA A 98 12.95 -15.02 10.87
CA ALA A 98 13.80 -14.11 11.62
C ALA A 98 13.16 -12.71 11.67
N THR A 99 12.58 -12.36 12.81
CA THR A 99 11.96 -11.05 13.04
C THR A 99 12.75 -10.20 14.02
N GLU A 100 13.59 -10.80 14.84
CA GLU A 100 14.43 -10.10 15.81
C GLU A 100 15.86 -10.02 15.25
N PRO A 101 16.42 -8.83 14.99
CA PRO A 101 17.82 -8.70 14.62
C PRO A 101 18.70 -8.94 15.85
N THR A 102 19.77 -9.71 15.66
CA THR A 102 20.81 -9.91 16.68
C THR A 102 21.64 -8.64 16.88
N GLU A 103 22.44 -8.59 17.93
CA GLU A 103 23.39 -7.48 18.14
C GLU A 103 24.40 -7.36 16.99
N GLU A 104 24.85 -8.49 16.46
CA GLU A 104 25.73 -8.54 15.28
C GLU A 104 25.02 -7.99 14.04
N ASP A 105 23.76 -8.39 13.79
CA ASP A 105 22.96 -7.84 12.69
C ASP A 105 22.81 -6.32 12.81
N MET A 106 22.52 -5.82 14.02
CA MET A 106 22.36 -4.38 14.28
C MET A 106 23.66 -3.62 14.02
N PHE A 107 24.80 -4.19 14.39
CA PHE A 107 26.12 -3.58 14.21
C PHE A 107 26.56 -3.59 12.74
N ALA A 108 26.40 -4.71 12.05
CA ALA A 108 26.87 -4.90 10.67
C ALA A 108 25.95 -4.26 9.61
N ALA A 109 24.66 -4.08 9.92
CA ALA A 109 23.69 -3.57 8.95
C ALA A 109 24.03 -2.15 8.45
N PRO A 110 24.03 -1.91 7.13
CA PRO A 110 24.20 -0.56 6.59
C PRO A 110 22.99 0.32 6.93
N MET A 111 23.19 1.63 6.87
CA MET A 111 22.14 2.61 7.12
C MET A 111 21.44 2.99 5.83
N LEU A 112 20.11 2.89 5.78
CA LEU A 112 19.29 3.32 4.66
C LEU A 112 18.69 4.70 4.99
N GLN A 113 19.18 5.76 4.35
CA GLN A 113 18.65 7.11 4.52
C GLN A 113 18.91 8.05 3.33
N PRO A 114 17.89 8.79 2.84
CA PRO A 114 16.51 8.66 3.26
C PRO A 114 15.90 7.35 2.74
N TRP A 115 14.88 6.82 3.41
CA TRP A 115 14.20 5.58 3.01
C TRP A 115 12.71 5.76 2.74
N SER A 116 12.14 4.93 1.86
CA SER A 116 10.72 4.90 1.52
C SER A 116 10.21 3.46 1.40
N LEU A 117 8.91 3.29 1.61
CA LEU A 117 8.22 2.02 1.39
C LEU A 117 7.18 2.21 0.29
N LEU A 118 7.09 1.22 -0.59
CA LEU A 118 6.12 1.18 -1.68
C LEU A 118 5.42 -0.17 -1.67
N LEU A 119 4.09 -0.16 -1.63
CA LEU A 119 3.31 -1.32 -1.99
C LEU A 119 3.32 -1.45 -3.51
N PHE A 120 3.95 -2.51 -4.01
CA PHE A 120 4.28 -2.69 -5.41
C PHE A 120 3.69 -3.98 -5.97
N GLN A 121 3.30 -3.95 -7.25
CA GLN A 121 2.75 -5.08 -7.98
C GLN A 121 3.36 -5.07 -9.38
N SER A 122 3.79 -6.23 -9.88
CA SER A 122 4.35 -6.37 -11.23
C SER A 122 3.74 -7.56 -11.94
N GLY A 123 3.17 -7.31 -13.13
CA GLY A 123 2.61 -8.33 -14.00
C GLY A 123 1.49 -9.11 -13.34
N SER A 124 1.66 -10.42 -13.21
CA SER A 124 0.72 -11.36 -12.59
C SER A 124 1.10 -11.76 -11.16
N LEU A 125 2.15 -11.17 -10.58
CA LEU A 125 2.58 -11.50 -9.23
C LEU A 125 1.76 -10.75 -8.18
N PRO A 126 1.43 -11.40 -7.04
CA PRO A 126 0.81 -10.72 -5.90
C PRO A 126 1.62 -9.50 -5.45
N ALA A 127 0.92 -8.53 -4.85
CA ALA A 127 1.55 -7.35 -4.32
C ALA A 127 2.60 -7.69 -3.24
N PHE A 128 3.66 -6.90 -3.18
CA PHE A 128 4.68 -7.00 -2.15
C PHE A 128 5.22 -5.62 -1.78
N TRP A 129 5.80 -5.55 -0.59
CA TRP A 129 6.44 -4.34 -0.11
C TRP A 129 7.85 -4.21 -0.66
N LYS A 130 8.16 -3.05 -1.23
CA LYS A 130 9.51 -2.64 -1.61
C LYS A 130 10.02 -1.60 -0.62
N LEU A 131 11.24 -1.81 -0.13
CA LEU A 131 12.02 -0.83 0.61
C LEU A 131 13.02 -0.19 -0.35
N GLY A 132 12.98 1.13 -0.45
CA GLY A 132 13.91 1.92 -1.24
C GLY A 132 14.65 2.93 -0.39
N GLY A 133 15.85 3.31 -0.81
CA GLY A 133 16.61 4.37 -0.15
C GLY A 133 18.07 4.41 -0.55
N THR A 134 18.76 5.44 -0.07
CA THR A 134 20.22 5.54 -0.24
C THR A 134 20.91 4.75 0.86
N VAL A 135 21.73 3.78 0.47
CA VAL A 135 22.56 2.99 1.38
C VAL A 135 23.81 3.78 1.73
N HIS A 136 24.06 3.94 3.02
CA HIS A 136 25.29 4.48 3.58
C HIS A 136 26.06 3.34 4.22
N HIS A 137 27.23 3.05 3.66
CA HIS A 137 28.19 2.09 4.17
C HIS A 137 29.55 2.78 4.32
N ARG A 138 30.33 2.40 5.33
CA ARG A 138 31.62 3.06 5.61
C ARG A 138 32.61 2.88 4.46
N ASP A 139 32.63 1.68 3.88
CA ASP A 139 33.65 1.25 2.92
C ASP A 139 33.16 1.21 1.46
N HIS A 140 31.92 1.64 1.19
CA HIS A 140 31.33 1.56 -0.16
C HIS A 140 30.66 2.87 -0.56
N ALA A 141 30.60 3.12 -1.88
CA ALA A 141 29.93 4.28 -2.43
C ALA A 141 28.42 4.27 -2.10
N CYS A 142 27.90 5.43 -1.71
CA CYS A 142 26.48 5.61 -1.45
C CYS A 142 25.68 5.36 -2.72
N THR A 143 24.76 4.39 -2.68
CA THR A 143 23.98 3.97 -3.84
C THR A 143 22.50 3.86 -3.46
N TRP A 144 21.62 4.23 -4.38
CA TRP A 144 20.19 4.00 -4.23
C TRP A 144 19.84 2.54 -4.51
N ILE A 145 19.10 1.91 -3.61
CA ILE A 145 18.65 0.52 -3.78
C ILE A 145 17.12 0.39 -3.75
N TRP A 146 16.62 -0.70 -4.31
CA TRP A 146 15.27 -1.22 -4.10
C TRP A 146 15.37 -2.69 -3.73
N ALA A 147 14.86 -3.06 -2.57
CA ALA A 147 14.82 -4.44 -2.10
C ALA A 147 13.39 -4.83 -1.70
N ARG A 148 13.05 -6.12 -1.80
CA ARG A 148 11.77 -6.61 -1.28
C ARG A 148 11.85 -6.66 0.25
N LEU A 149 10.90 -6.01 0.92
CA LEU A 149 10.76 -6.04 2.37
C LEU A 149 10.19 -7.40 2.81
N LEU A 150 10.84 -8.04 3.76
CA LEU A 150 10.38 -9.27 4.38
C LEU A 150 9.79 -9.03 5.78
N TYR A 151 10.33 -8.08 6.54
CA TYR A 151 9.83 -7.70 7.85
C TYR A 151 10.27 -6.27 8.22
N LEU A 152 9.39 -5.52 8.89
CA LEU A 152 9.66 -4.17 9.39
C LEU A 152 9.65 -4.17 10.92
N HIS A 153 10.84 -4.05 11.52
CA HIS A 153 11.01 -3.95 12.96
C HIS A 153 10.97 -2.48 13.40
N ARG A 154 9.78 -2.01 13.80
CA ARG A 154 9.55 -0.59 14.12
C ARG A 154 10.36 -0.11 15.32
N GLU A 155 10.41 -0.89 16.40
CA GLU A 155 11.06 -0.49 17.66
C GLU A 155 12.57 -0.25 17.48
N LYS A 156 13.27 -1.17 16.80
CA LYS A 156 14.70 -1.06 16.50
C LYS A 156 15.01 -0.24 15.26
N SER A 157 14.00 0.29 14.57
CA SER A 157 14.17 1.00 13.29
C SER A 157 14.99 0.19 12.28
N MET A 158 14.62 -1.07 12.09
CA MET A 158 15.29 -1.98 11.15
C MET A 158 14.31 -2.63 10.19
N ALA A 159 14.83 -3.07 9.05
CA ALA A 159 14.08 -3.86 8.08
C ALA A 159 14.89 -5.08 7.64
N ARG A 160 14.22 -6.22 7.58
CA ARG A 160 14.73 -7.41 6.90
C ARG A 160 14.30 -7.35 5.46
N THR A 161 15.24 -7.44 4.54
CA THR A 161 14.99 -7.50 3.09
C THR A 161 15.48 -8.83 2.52
N THR A 162 15.28 -9.04 1.22
CA THR A 162 15.90 -10.15 0.49
C THR A 162 17.43 -10.13 0.53
N ASP A 163 18.03 -8.97 0.78
CA ASP A 163 19.47 -8.75 0.61
C ASP A 163 20.20 -8.66 1.95
N GLY A 164 19.48 -8.47 3.06
CA GLY A 164 20.15 -8.16 4.33
C GLY A 164 19.22 -7.60 5.39
N TRP A 165 19.74 -7.44 6.59
CA TRP A 165 19.20 -6.48 7.54
C TRP A 165 19.71 -5.09 7.18
N VAL A 166 18.86 -4.08 7.30
CA VAL A 166 19.23 -2.67 7.13
C VAL A 166 18.70 -1.84 8.29
N ARG A 167 19.47 -0.84 8.71
CA ARG A 167 19.03 0.18 9.65
C ARG A 167 18.28 1.27 8.90
N LEU A 168 17.20 1.77 9.48
CA LEU A 168 16.35 2.79 8.89
C LEU A 168 16.66 4.13 9.55
N GLY A 169 17.18 5.07 8.76
CA GLY A 169 17.41 6.44 9.21
C GLY A 169 16.19 7.32 8.94
N LYS A 170 16.42 8.51 8.38
CA LYS A 170 15.33 9.44 8.04
C LYS A 170 14.41 8.84 6.96
N ARG A 171 13.10 8.82 7.22
CA ARG A 171 12.11 8.46 6.19
C ARG A 171 11.96 9.63 5.21
N MET A 172 11.80 9.33 3.92
CA MET A 172 11.32 10.32 2.96
C MET A 172 9.90 10.76 3.36
N SER A 173 9.71 12.05 3.58
CA SER A 173 8.37 12.64 3.66
C SER A 173 7.75 12.61 2.26
N ALA A 174 6.53 12.07 2.16
CA ALA A 174 5.69 12.19 0.98
C ALA A 174 5.06 13.60 0.92
#